data_AF-A0A1W2FV42-F1
#
_entry.id   AF-A0A1W2FV42-F1
#
_cell.length_a   1.000
_cell.length_b   1.000
_cell.length_c   1.000
_cell.angle_alpha   90.00
_cell.angle_beta   90.00
_cell.angle_gamma   90.00
#
_symmetry.space_group_name_H-M   'P 1'
#
loop_
_entity.id
_entity.type
_entity.pdbx_description
1 polymer ?
#
loop_
_entity_poly.entity_id
_entity_poly.type
_entity_poly.pdbx_seq_one_letter_code
_entity_poly.pdbx_strand_id
1 'polypeptide(L)' 'MKSPPACSDLVSLRVKEMVADKMGVSTSTVNTYLDRVRIKYANAGRPAATKAALLARAIQDGLIGLVEL' A
#
# COMPACT_ATOMS: atom_id res chain seq x y z
N MET A 1 26.27 2.44 -10.27
CA MET A 1 25.87 1.51 -9.20
C MET A 1 24.53 1.93 -8.61
N LYS A 2 23.46 1.15 -8.79
CA LYS A 2 22.29 1.26 -7.90
C LYS A 2 22.60 0.42 -6.66
N SER A 3 22.54 1.00 -5.48
CA SER A 3 22.74 0.29 -4.21
C SER A 3 21.83 -0.94 -4.13
N PRO A 4 22.28 -2.06 -3.54
CA PRO A 4 21.44 -3.24 -3.37
C PRO A 4 20.22 -2.89 -2.50
N PRO A 5 19.02 -3.43 -2.80
CA PRO A 5 17.81 -3.13 -2.05
C PRO A 5 17.95 -3.61 -0.61
N ALA A 6 17.46 -2.81 0.35
CA ALA A 6 17.43 -3.24 1.74
C ALA A 6 16.48 -4.44 1.90
N CYS A 7 16.69 -5.30 2.90
CA CYS A 7 15.81 -6.47 3.13
C CYS A 7 14.32 -6.09 3.31
N SER A 8 14.03 -4.88 3.80
CA SER A 8 12.68 -4.32 3.88
C SER A 8 12.02 -4.09 2.52
N ASP A 9 12.82 -3.78 1.49
CA ASP A 9 12.33 -3.48 0.14
C ASP A 9 11.95 -4.75 -0.62
N LEU A 10 12.63 -5.87 -0.33
CA LEU A 10 12.36 -7.18 -0.95
C LEU A 10 10.97 -7.72 -0.59
N VAL A 11 10.53 -7.53 0.66
CA VAL A 11 9.19 -7.95 1.10
C VAL A 11 8.12 -7.09 0.40
N SER A 12 8.35 -5.78 0.29
CA SER A 12 7.40 -4.85 -0.32
C SER A 12 7.24 -5.08 -1.83
N LEU A 13 8.30 -5.47 -2.54
CA LEU A 13 8.25 -5.83 -3.95
C LEU A 13 7.36 -7.05 -4.18
N ARG A 14 7.63 -8.14 -3.43
CA ARG A 14 6.92 -9.41 -3.56
C ARG A 14 5.43 -9.29 -3.25
N VAL A 15 5.06 -8.47 -2.26
CA VAL A 15 3.65 -8.19 -1.95
C VAL A 15 2.94 -7.49 -3.11
N LYS A 16 3.59 -6.52 -3.77
CA LYS A 16 2.98 -5.81 -4.91
C LYS A 16 2.78 -6.73 -6.12
N GLU A 17 3.70 -7.65 -6.36
CA GLU A 17 3.57 -8.69 -7.39
C GLU A 17 2.41 -9.63 -7.08
N MET A 18 2.33 -10.17 -5.87
CA MET A 18 1.22 -11.04 -5.46
C MET A 18 -0.15 -10.37 -5.56
N VAL A 19 -0.23 -9.08 -5.19
CA VAL A 19 -1.47 -8.29 -5.28
C VAL A 19 -1.84 -8.01 -6.74
N ALA A 20 -0.85 -7.69 -7.58
CA ALA A 20 -1.02 -7.49 -9.00
C ALA A 20 -1.57 -8.75 -9.69
N ASP A 21 -0.98 -9.91 -9.40
CA ASP A 21 -1.40 -11.21 -9.92
C ASP A 21 -2.83 -11.57 -9.49
N LYS A 22 -3.14 -11.42 -8.20
CA LYS A 22 -4.49 -11.70 -7.67
C LYS A 22 -5.58 -10.80 -8.28
N MET A 23 -5.23 -9.55 -8.60
CA MET A 23 -6.17 -8.59 -9.20
C MET A 23 -6.15 -8.58 -10.74
N GLY A 24 -5.25 -9.33 -11.39
CA GLY A 24 -5.09 -9.32 -12.84
C GLY A 24 -4.61 -7.97 -13.41
N VAL A 25 -3.83 -7.21 -12.63
CA VAL A 25 -3.32 -5.88 -13.01
C VAL A 25 -1.79 -5.86 -12.97
N SER A 26 -1.18 -4.79 -13.49
CA SER A 26 0.27 -4.61 -13.38
C SER A 26 0.67 -4.01 -12.01
N THR A 27 1.92 -4.22 -11.59
CA THR A 27 2.47 -3.63 -10.35
C THR A 27 2.47 -2.09 -10.37
N SER A 28 2.59 -1.46 -11.56
CA SER A 28 2.46 0.00 -11.71
C SER A 28 1.01 0.48 -11.51
N THR A 29 0.03 -0.32 -11.92
CA THR A 29 -1.39 -0.07 -11.62
C THR A 29 -1.66 -0.15 -10.12
N VAL A 30 -1.09 -1.12 -9.41
CA VAL A 30 -1.19 -1.21 -7.94
C VAL A 30 -0.65 0.06 -7.27
N ASN A 31 0.52 0.56 -7.69
CA ASN A 31 1.05 1.83 -7.15
C ASN A 31 0.11 2.99 -7.44
N THR A 32 -0.45 3.07 -8.65
CA THR A 32 -1.42 4.11 -9.01
C THR A 32 -2.67 4.04 -8.12
N TYR A 33 -3.14 2.85 -7.77
CA TYR A 33 -4.27 2.69 -6.85
C TYR A 33 -3.91 3.16 -5.44
N LEU A 34 -2.72 2.82 -4.94
CA LEU A 34 -2.24 3.33 -3.65
C LEU A 34 -2.16 4.86 -3.64
N ASP A 35 -1.65 5.48 -4.70
CA ASP A 35 -1.58 6.95 -4.81
C ASP A 35 -2.97 7.59 -4.84
N ARG A 36 -3.94 7.00 -5.54
CA ARG A 36 -5.33 7.45 -5.50
C ARG A 36 -5.93 7.35 -4.10
N VAL A 37 -5.64 6.29 -3.36
CA VAL A 37 -6.09 6.15 -1.97
C VAL A 37 -5.47 7.22 -1.08
N ARG A 38 -4.17 7.52 -1.24
CA ARG A 38 -3.51 8.63 -0.53
C ARG A 38 -4.18 9.97 -0.79
N ILE A 39 -4.51 10.26 -2.05
CA ILE A 39 -5.21 11.48 -2.45
C ILE A 39 -6.60 11.54 -1.80
N LYS A 40 -7.37 10.44 -1.83
CA LYS A 40 -8.70 10.39 -1.18
C LYS A 40 -8.62 10.72 0.30
N TYR A 41 -7.66 10.12 1.01
CA TYR A 41 -7.45 10.39 2.42
C TYR A 41 -6.99 11.83 2.70
N ALA A 42 -6.10 12.37 1.86
CA ALA A 42 -5.69 13.77 1.97
C ALA A 42 -6.86 14.74 1.76
N ASN A 43 -7.70 14.50 0.75
CA ASN A 43 -8.90 15.30 0.47
C ASN A 43 -9.93 15.23 1.59
N ALA A 44 -9.99 14.12 2.33
CA ALA A 44 -10.81 13.97 3.52
C ALA A 44 -10.18 14.59 4.79
N GLY A 45 -9.08 15.34 4.68
CA GLY A 45 -8.38 15.96 5.81
C GLY A 45 -7.61 14.97 6.70
N ARG A 46 -7.42 13.73 6.24
CA ARG A 46 -6.79 12.63 6.99
C ARG A 46 -5.59 12.05 6.23
N PRO A 47 -4.54 12.84 5.93
CA PRO A 47 -3.45 12.41 5.06
C PRO A 47 -2.76 11.13 5.56
N ALA A 48 -2.36 10.28 4.61
CA ALA A 48 -1.72 8.99 4.86
C ALA A 48 -0.59 8.72 3.85
N ALA A 49 0.53 9.42 3.99
CA ALA A 49 1.63 9.36 3.01
C ALA A 49 2.36 8.00 2.98
N THR A 50 2.48 7.33 4.12
CA THR A 50 3.24 6.08 4.27
C THR A 50 2.33 4.85 4.21
N LYS A 51 2.90 3.68 3.91
CA LYS A 51 2.17 2.40 3.96
C LYS A 51 1.59 2.14 5.35
N ALA A 52 2.35 2.45 6.41
CA ALA A 52 1.88 2.32 7.79
C ALA A 52 0.71 3.27 8.10
N ALA A 53 0.76 4.50 7.60
CA ALA A 53 -0.35 5.45 7.77
C ALA A 53 -1.61 5.00 7.02
N LEU A 54 -1.48 4.45 5.81
CA LEU A 54 -2.60 3.86 5.08
C LEU A 54 -3.23 2.70 5.85
N LEU A 55 -2.40 1.80 6.40
CA LEU A 55 -2.88 0.69 7.23
C LEU A 55 -3.63 1.21 8.47
N ALA A 56 -3.07 2.19 9.18
CA ALA A 56 -3.72 2.79 10.34
C ALA A 56 -5.08 3.41 9.99
N ARG A 57 -5.20 4.07 8.84
CA ARG A 57 -6.50 4.60 8.37
C ARG A 57 -7.49 3.50 8.03
N ALA A 58 -7.05 2.45 7.33
CA ALA A 58 -7.90 1.30 7.01
C ALA A 58 -8.43 0.59 8.26
N ILE A 59 -7.63 0.47 9.31
CA ILE A 59 -8.07 -0.07 10.61
C ILE A 59 -9.09 0.87 11.28
N GLN A 60 -8.80 2.18 11.33
CA GLN A 60 -9.73 3.17 11.90
C GLN A 60 -11.09 3.20 11.18
N ASP A 61 -11.07 2.94 9.87
CA ASP A 61 -12.27 2.95 9.03
C ASP A 61 -12.97 1.57 8.99
N GLY A 62 -12.43 0.57 9.70
CA GLY A 62 -13.00 -0.79 9.76
C GLY A 62 -12.84 -1.61 8.48
N LEU A 63 -12.00 -1.17 7.54
CA LEU A 63 -11.72 -1.88 6.28
C LEU A 63 -10.80 -3.08 6.47
N ILE A 64 -10.00 -3.08 7.53
CA ILE A 64 -9.11 -4.18 7.92
C ILE A 64 -9.36 -4.47 9.39
N GLY A 65 -9.70 -5.72 9.71
CA GLY A 65 -9.81 -6.18 11.07
C GLY A 65 -8.43 -6.49 11.67
N LEU A 66 -8.23 -6.20 12.95
CA LEU A 66 -7.01 -6.59 13.69
C LEU A 66 -6.82 -8.11 13.78
N VAL A 67 -7.89 -8.89 13.52
CA VAL A 67 -7.87 -10.36 13.51
C VAL A 67 -7.22 -10.93 12.23
N GLU A 68 -7.08 -10.13 11.17
CA GLU A 68 -6.49 -10.53 9.88
C GLU A 68 -5.02 -10.12 9.69
N LEU A 69 -4.40 -9.49 10.70
CA LEU A 69 -2.99 -9.05 10.66
C LEU A 69 -2.05 -10.06 11.31
#